data_AF-A0AAW7YH62-F1
#
_entry.id   AF-A0AAW7YH62-F1
#
_cell.length_a   1.000
_cell.length_b   1.000
_cell.length_c   1.000
_cell.angle_alpha   90.00
_cell.angle_beta   90.00
_cell.angle_gamma   90.00
#
_symmetry.space_group_name_H-M   'P 1'
#
loop_
_entity.id
_entity.type
_entity.pdbx_description
1 polymer ?
#
loop_
_entity_poly.entity_id
_entity_poly.type
_entity_poly.pdbx_seq_one_letter_code
_entity_poly.pdbx_strand_id
1 'polypeptide(L)' 'MDKMKVKIDSPIGRRQYTKRLGAIEPVFGNITVNKGMNRLTLRGKEKVNTQWQMYCLVHNIEKLRNNLH' A
#
# COMPACT_ATOMS: atom_id res chain seq x y z
N MET A 1 4.10 -18.16 7.82
CA MET A 1 4.00 -17.50 6.50
C MET A 1 2.94 -18.14 5.61
N ASP A 2 2.46 -19.34 5.96
CA ASP A 2 1.72 -20.24 5.08
C ASP A 2 0.23 -19.90 4.94
N LYS A 3 -0.38 -19.28 5.97
CA LYS A 3 -1.80 -18.91 5.94
C LYS A 3 -2.15 -17.86 4.88
N MET A 4 -1.24 -16.93 4.58
CA MET A 4 -1.46 -15.95 3.50
C MET A 4 -1.27 -16.56 2.12
N LYS A 5 -0.26 -17.42 1.93
CA LYS A 5 -0.07 -18.16 0.68
C LYS A 5 -1.29 -19.00 0.35
N VAL A 6 -1.77 -19.79 1.31
CA VAL A 6 -2.98 -20.63 1.15
C VAL A 6 -4.21 -19.79 0.79
N LYS A 7 -4.38 -18.62 1.41
CA LYS A 7 -5.52 -17.73 1.13
C LYS A 7 -5.43 -17.09 -0.26
N ILE A 8 -4.23 -16.70 -0.70
CA ILE A 8 -3.96 -16.12 -2.03
C ILE A 8 -4.07 -17.19 -3.13
N ASP A 9 -3.66 -18.43 -2.85
CA ASP A 9 -3.67 -19.52 -3.84
C ASP A 9 -5.05 -20.13 -4.08
N SER A 10 -6.04 -19.81 -3.25
CA SER A 10 -7.44 -20.14 -3.55
C SER A 10 -7.89 -19.46 -4.86
N PRO A 11 -8.75 -20.07 -5.68
CA PRO A 11 -9.20 -19.48 -6.96
C PRO A 11 -9.82 -18.09 -6.79
N ILE A 12 -10.58 -17.91 -5.70
CA ILE A 12 -11.21 -16.64 -5.33
C ILE A 12 -10.15 -15.62 -4.87
N GLY A 13 -9.22 -16.06 -4.01
CA GLY A 13 -8.10 -15.25 -3.52
C GLY A 13 -7.20 -14.76 -4.64
N ARG A 14 -6.87 -15.64 -5.60
CA ARG A 14 -6.03 -15.32 -6.76
C ARG A 14 -6.69 -14.29 -7.65
N ARG A 15 -7.99 -14.45 -7.98
CA ARG A 15 -8.75 -13.47 -8.79
C ARG A 15 -8.81 -12.09 -8.12
N GLN A 16 -9.00 -12.03 -6.80
CA GLN A 16 -9.00 -10.76 -6.07
C GLN A 16 -7.59 -10.16 -5.94
N TYR A 17 -6.58 -11.01 -5.69
CA TYR A 17 -5.20 -10.59 -5.55
C TYR A 17 -4.64 -10.04 -6.87
N THR A 18 -4.93 -10.66 -8.02
CA THR A 18 -4.55 -10.15 -9.35
C THR A 18 -5.11 -8.75 -9.62
N LYS A 19 -6.37 -8.48 -9.24
CA LYS A 19 -6.95 -7.13 -9.36
C LYS A 19 -6.25 -6.12 -8.45
N ARG A 20 -5.84 -6.55 -7.26
CA ARG A 20 -5.09 -5.71 -6.32
C ARG A 20 -3.70 -5.41 -6.86
N LEU A 21 -3.01 -6.35 -7.49
CA LEU A 21 -1.68 -6.09 -8.05
C LEU A 21 -1.68 -4.86 -8.97
N GLY A 22 -2.66 -4.75 -9.88
CA GLY A 22 -2.74 -3.59 -10.78
C GLY A 22 -3.10 -2.27 -10.09
N ALA A 23 -3.81 -2.29 -8.97
CA ALA A 23 -4.32 -1.09 -8.29
C ALA A 23 -3.45 -0.64 -7.11
N ILE A 24 -2.79 -1.58 -6.43
CA ILE A 24 -2.10 -1.39 -5.17
C ILE A 24 -0.58 -1.31 -5.37
N GLU A 25 0.03 -2.12 -6.24
CA GLU A 25 1.48 -2.05 -6.50
C GLU A 25 1.94 -0.65 -6.93
N PRO A 26 1.22 0.11 -7.79
CA PRO A 26 1.61 1.47 -8.13
C PRO A 26 1.56 2.43 -6.92
N VAL A 27 0.64 2.21 -5.98
CA VAL A 27 0.51 3.02 -4.76
C VAL A 27 1.72 2.79 -3.85
N PHE A 28 2.06 1.51 -3.63
CA PHE A 28 3.23 1.13 -2.83
C PHE A 28 4.53 1.59 -3.48
N GLY A 29 4.68 1.45 -4.81
CA GLY A 29 5.83 1.94 -5.55
C GLY A 29 5.98 3.46 -5.47
N ASN A 30 4.87 4.21 -5.58
CA ASN A 30 4.92 5.67 -5.44
C ASN A 30 5.36 6.08 -4.02
N ILE A 31 4.80 5.47 -2.98
CA ILE A 31 5.16 5.81 -1.60
C ILE A 31 6.61 5.43 -1.28
N THR A 32 7.02 4.20 -1.62
CA THR A 32 8.32 3.66 -1.17
C THR A 32 9.48 4.06 -2.08
N VAL A 33 9.32 3.98 -3.40
CA VAL A 33 10.39 4.22 -4.38
C VAL A 33 10.40 5.69 -4.80
N ASN A 34 9.28 6.23 -5.29
CA ASN A 34 9.27 7.59 -5.83
C ASN A 34 9.42 8.65 -4.73
N LYS A 35 8.81 8.43 -3.56
CA LYS A 35 8.85 9.37 -2.43
C LYS A 35 9.87 8.99 -1.35
N GLY A 36 10.54 7.85 -1.47
CA GLY A 36 11.55 7.41 -0.50
C GLY A 36 11.00 7.08 0.90
N MET A 37 9.67 6.96 1.08
CA MET A 37 9.04 6.70 2.37
C MET A 37 9.02 5.20 2.69
N ASN A 38 10.18 4.55 2.60
CA ASN A 38 10.36 3.11 2.77
C ASN A 38 10.77 2.69 4.19
N ARG A 39 10.98 3.65 5.09
CA ARG A 39 11.38 3.40 6.49
C ARG A 39 10.35 3.95 7.46
N LEU A 40 9.98 3.11 8.41
CA LEU A 40 9.20 3.48 9.59
C LEU A 40 10.18 3.84 10.70
N THR A 41 10.07 5.06 11.22
CA THR A 41 11.00 5.61 12.22
C THR A 41 10.45 5.50 13.63
N LEU A 42 9.15 5.25 13.78
CA LEU A 42 8.48 5.11 15.07
C LEU A 42 8.47 3.65 15.55
N ARG A 43 8.37 3.47 16.87
CA ARG A 43 8.24 2.17 17.53
C ARG A 43 6.84 2.01 18.14
N GLY A 44 6.30 0.80 18.06
CA GLY A 44 4.95 0.47 18.53
C GLY A 44 3.92 0.48 17.40
N LYS A 45 2.99 -0.49 17.44
CA LYS A 45 2.00 -0.74 16.38
C LYS A 45 1.17 0.50 16.04
N GLU A 46 0.70 1.20 17.07
CA GLU A 46 -0.13 2.40 16.90
C GLU A 46 0.62 3.50 16.16
N LYS A 47 1.81 3.87 16.63
CA LYS A 47 2.63 4.92 16.03
C LYS A 47 3.04 4.59 14.60
N VAL A 48 3.45 3.35 14.35
CA VAL A 48 3.77 2.85 13.01
C VAL A 48 2.56 2.93 12.09
N ASN A 49 1.37 2.56 12.57
CA ASN A 49 0.14 2.65 11.79
C ASN A 49 -0.19 4.10 11.43
N THR A 50 -0.08 5.03 12.37
CA THR A 50 -0.27 6.46 12.11
C THR A 50 0.73 6.99 11.08
N GLN A 51 2.01 6.61 11.19
CA GLN A 51 3.04 6.97 10.21
C GLN A 51 2.70 6.45 8.80
N TRP A 52 2.26 5.19 8.70
CA TRP A 52 1.82 4.62 7.43
C TRP A 52 0.59 5.33 6.84
N GLN A 53 -0.39 5.70 7.68
CA GLN A 53 -1.55 6.47 7.25
C GLN A 53 -1.16 7.86 6.73
N MET A 54 -0.17 8.51 7.33
CA MET A 54 0.38 9.77 6.81
C MET A 54 1.03 9.59 5.43
N TYR A 55 1.78 8.52 5.21
CA TYR A 55 2.35 8.21 3.89
C TYR A 55 1.26 8.00 2.83
N CYS A 56 0.20 7.27 3.18
CA CYS A 56 -0.96 7.09 2.32
C CYS A 56 -1.69 8.41 2.03
N LEU A 57 -1.78 9.33 3.01
CA LEU A 57 -2.39 10.64 2.83
C LEU A 57 -1.62 11.46 1.78
N VAL A 58 -0.29 11.48 1.84
CA VAL A 58 0.56 12.17 0.85
C VAL A 58 0.30 11.63 -0.55
N HIS A 59 0.21 10.30 -0.72
CA HIS A 59 -0.16 9.68 -2.00
C HIS A 59 -1.55 10.12 -2.47
N ASN A 60 -2.54 10.11 -1.58
CA ASN A 60 -3.92 10.49 -1.93
C ASN A 60 -4.04 11.96 -2.32
N ILE A 61 -3.32 12.88 -1.67
CA ILE A 61 -3.29 14.30 -2.01
C ILE A 61 -2.71 14.51 -3.43
N GLU A 62 -1.60 13.84 -3.74
CA GLU A 62 -1.03 13.87 -5.09
C GLU A 62 -2.00 13.33 -6.13
N LYS A 63 -2.68 12.22 -5.82
CA LYS A 63 -3.72 11.66 -6.69
C LYS A 63 -4.86 12.66 -6.90
N LEU A 64 -5.35 13.32 -5.85
CA LEU A 64 -6.40 14.35 -5.97
C LEU A 64 -5.95 15.50 -6.85
N ARG A 65 -4.75 16.05 -6.63
CA ARG A 65 -4.17 17.10 -7.48
C ARG A 65 -4.13 16.70 -8.95
N ASN A 66 -3.72 15.47 -9.24
CA ASN A 66 -3.62 14.98 -10.62
C ASN A 66 -4.98 14.69 -11.28
N ASN A 67 -6.05 14.52 -10.50
CA ASN A 67 -7.43 14.35 -11.02
C ASN A 67 -8.23 15.66 -11.09
N LEU A 68 -7.67 16.77 -10.57
CA LEU A 68 -8.29 18.09 -10.57
C LEU A 68 -7.92 18.93 -11.81
N HIS A 69 -7.33 18.32 -12.83
CA HIS A 69 -7.04 18.91 -14.14
C HIS A 69 -7.79 18.17 -15.25
#